data_AF-A0A349DS96-F1
#
_entry.id   AF-A0A349DS96-F1
#
_cell.length_a   1.000
_cell.length_b   1.000
_cell.length_c   1.000
_cell.angle_alpha   90.00
_cell.angle_beta   90.00
_cell.angle_gamma   90.00
#
_symmetry.space_group_name_H-M   'P 1'
#
loop_
_entity.id
_entity.type
_entity.pdbx_description
1 polymer ?
#
loop_
_entity_poly.entity_id
_entity_poly.type
_entity_poly.pdbx_seq_one_letter_code
_entity_poly.pdbx_strand_id
1 'polypeptide(L)'
;QKLNYPAKNIIFDASIYETTVEVMLWLINKIPNQHQTVMMVGHNPTITYLIEYLIEQSIGGMPTCGMALMTFEAAEWSHVSAGTGILNWIKHP
;
A
#
# COMPACT_ATOMS: atom_id res chain seq x y z
N GLN A 1 17.02 -5.31 8.92
CA GLN A 1 16.65 -6.74 8.94
C GLN A 1 16.39 -7.19 7.50
N LYS A 2 16.86 -8.36 7.05
CA LYS A 2 16.55 -8.88 5.70
C LYS A 2 15.27 -9.71 5.77
N LEU A 3 14.35 -9.48 4.83
CA LEU A 3 13.04 -10.19 4.81
C LEU A 3 13.13 -11.64 4.30
N ASN A 4 14.30 -12.10 3.83
CA ASN A 4 14.50 -13.42 3.21
C ASN A 4 13.40 -13.78 2.18
N TYR A 5 12.89 -12.76 1.48
CA TYR A 5 11.84 -12.92 0.48
C TYR A 5 12.44 -13.27 -0.88
N PRO A 6 11.89 -14.23 -1.65
CA PRO A 6 12.43 -14.61 -2.95
C PRO A 6 12.42 -13.44 -3.93
N ALA A 7 13.60 -13.08 -4.47
CA ALA A 7 13.74 -11.96 -5.41
C ALA A 7 12.86 -12.08 -6.65
N LYS A 8 12.59 -13.30 -7.13
CA LYS A 8 11.68 -13.57 -8.27
C LYS A 8 10.23 -13.14 -8.03
N ASN A 9 9.83 -12.95 -6.77
CA ASN A 9 8.50 -12.49 -6.39
C ASN A 9 8.47 -10.98 -6.11
N ILE A 10 9.60 -10.27 -6.28
CA ILE A 10 9.70 -8.83 -6.18
C ILE A 10 9.52 -8.26 -7.58
N ILE A 11 8.52 -7.40 -7.72
CA ILE A 11 8.25 -6.69 -8.97
C ILE A 11 8.72 -5.25 -8.77
N PHE A 12 9.61 -4.81 -9.65
CA PHE A 12 10.02 -3.41 -9.72
C PHE A 12 9.12 -2.72 -10.74
N ASP A 13 8.27 -1.81 -10.26
CA ASP A 13 7.43 -0.99 -11.11
C ASP A 13 7.90 0.47 -11.02
N ALA A 14 8.38 1.00 -12.15
CA ALA A 14 8.84 2.38 -12.24
C ALA A 14 7.71 3.38 -12.01
N SER A 15 6.45 3.00 -12.23
CA SER A 15 5.29 3.88 -12.01
C SER A 15 5.01 4.16 -10.53
N ILE A 16 5.71 3.48 -9.60
CA ILE A 16 5.63 3.75 -8.16
C ILE A 16 6.54 4.93 -7.76
N TYR A 17 7.52 5.28 -8.60
CA TYR A 17 8.42 6.40 -8.37
C TYR A 17 7.75 7.73 -8.74
N GLU A 18 7.77 8.72 -7.85
CA GLU A 18 7.13 10.05 -8.05
C GLU A 18 5.68 9.99 -8.54
N THR A 19 4.90 9.11 -7.92
CA THR A 19 3.57 8.76 -8.40
C THR A 19 2.45 9.46 -7.62
N THR A 20 1.22 9.34 -8.12
CA THR A 20 0.02 9.89 -7.48
C THR A 20 -0.76 8.80 -6.74
N VAL A 21 -1.74 9.22 -5.91
CA VAL A 21 -2.62 8.27 -5.21
C VAL A 21 -3.42 7.44 -6.22
N GLU A 22 -3.86 8.05 -7.32
CA GLU A 22 -4.64 7.40 -8.38
C GLU A 22 -3.85 6.29 -9.08
N VAL A 23 -2.57 6.51 -9.36
CA VAL A 23 -1.71 5.47 -9.97
C VAL A 23 -1.45 4.34 -8.99
N MET A 24 -1.23 4.64 -7.71
CA MET A 24 -1.07 3.60 -6.68
C MET A 24 -2.34 2.78 -6.48
N LEU A 25 -3.50 3.43 -6.49
CA LEU A 25 -4.79 2.74 -6.44
C LEU A 25 -5.00 1.86 -7.67
N TRP A 26 -4.68 2.38 -8.86
CA TRP A 26 -4.75 1.61 -10.11
C TRP A 26 -3.86 0.36 -10.05
N LEU A 27 -2.64 0.47 -9.51
CA LEU A 27 -1.75 -0.68 -9.30
C LEU A 27 -2.37 -1.69 -8.33
N ILE A 28 -2.90 -1.23 -7.19
CA ILE A 28 -3.59 -2.08 -6.22
C ILE A 28 -4.73 -2.83 -6.91
N ASN A 29 -5.59 -2.14 -7.66
CA ASN A 29 -6.72 -2.74 -8.35
C ASN A 29 -6.33 -3.75 -9.46
N LYS A 30 -5.05 -3.78 -9.87
CA LYS A 30 -4.52 -4.74 -10.85
C LYS A 30 -3.83 -5.95 -10.22
N ILE A 31 -3.71 -6.01 -8.89
CA ILE A 31 -3.12 -7.16 -8.21
C ILE A 31 -3.99 -8.41 -8.47
N PRO A 32 -3.41 -9.53 -8.94
CA PRO A 32 -4.15 -10.78 -9.11
C PRO A 32 -4.71 -11.29 -7.77
N ASN A 33 -5.99 -11.64 -7.72
CA ASN A 33 -6.72 -12.08 -6.50
C ASN A 33 -6.14 -13.34 -5.83
N GLN A 34 -5.26 -14.09 -6.50
CA GLN A 34 -4.50 -15.19 -5.90
C GLN A 34 -3.52 -14.71 -4.80
N HIS A 35 -3.13 -13.42 -4.81
CA HIS A 35 -2.28 -12.83 -3.79
C HIS A 35 -3.13 -12.28 -2.65
N GLN A 36 -3.08 -12.93 -1.49
CA GLN A 36 -3.85 -12.53 -0.30
C GLN A 36 -3.15 -11.45 0.54
N THR A 37 -1.85 -11.22 0.30
CA THR A 37 -1.06 -10.23 1.02
C THR A 37 -0.01 -9.67 0.08
N VAL A 38 0.09 -8.35 0.01
CA VAL A 38 1.06 -7.62 -0.81
C VAL A 38 1.72 -6.55 0.05
N MET A 39 3.03 -6.40 -0.09
CA MET A 39 3.78 -5.28 0.46
C MET A 39 4.11 -4.31 -0.66
N MET A 40 3.72 -3.06 -0.50
CA MET A 40 4.10 -1.97 -1.39
C MET A 40 5.15 -1.10 -0.72
N VAL A 41 6.19 -0.76 -1.47
CA VAL A 41 7.26 0.13 -1.03
C VAL A 41 7.27 1.33 -1.98
N GLY A 42 7.16 2.53 -1.42
CA GLY A 42 7.10 3.77 -2.20
C GLY A 42 7.61 4.97 -1.40
N HIS A 43 7.36 6.16 -1.94
CA HIS A 43 7.87 7.41 -1.39
C HIS A 43 6.76 8.29 -0.78
N ASN A 44 7.14 9.11 0.18
CA ASN A 44 6.30 10.20 0.66
C ASN A 44 6.31 11.37 -0.34
N PRO A 45 5.23 12.19 -0.39
CA PRO A 45 4.04 12.12 0.47
C PRO A 45 3.00 11.10 0.00
N THR A 46 3.16 10.51 -1.19
CA THR A 46 2.17 9.63 -1.82
C THR A 46 1.76 8.44 -0.96
N ILE A 47 2.70 7.78 -0.27
CA ILE A 47 2.35 6.69 0.67
C ILE A 47 1.45 7.18 1.81
N THR A 48 1.73 8.36 2.36
CA THR A 48 0.88 8.95 3.40
C THR A 48 -0.53 9.17 2.84
N TYR A 49 -0.64 9.86 1.71
CA TYR A 49 -1.94 10.18 1.12
C TYR A 49 -2.71 8.95 0.67
N LEU A 50 -2.03 7.91 0.19
CA LEU A 50 -2.67 6.64 -0.16
C LEU A 50 -3.30 5.98 1.08
N ILE A 51 -2.57 5.93 2.20
CA ILE A 51 -3.12 5.37 3.44
C ILE A 51 -4.33 6.18 3.88
N GLU A 52 -4.21 7.51 3.93
CA GLU A 52 -5.29 8.40 4.36
C GLU A 52 -6.53 8.30 3.45
N TYR A 53 -6.33 8.16 2.13
CA TYR A 53 -7.39 7.92 1.17
C TYR A 53 -8.12 6.60 1.43
N LEU A 54 -7.37 5.50 1.63
CA LEU A 54 -7.95 4.17 1.82
C LEU A 54 -8.73 4.02 3.13
N ILE A 55 -8.42 4.81 4.16
CA ILE A 55 -9.06 4.73 5.48
C ILE A 55 -9.95 5.94 5.81
N GLU A 56 -10.00 6.94 4.91
CA GLU A 56 -10.69 8.24 5.06
C GLU A 56 -10.35 8.99 6.36
N GLN A 57 -9.12 8.87 6.84
CA GLN A 57 -8.65 9.51 8.07
C GLN A 57 -7.20 9.96 7.92
N SER A 58 -6.84 11.09 8.53
CA SER A 58 -5.45 11.54 8.53
C SER A 58 -4.60 10.77 9.53
N ILE A 59 -3.37 10.44 9.14
CA ILE A 59 -2.38 9.75 9.98
C ILE A 59 -1.22 10.65 10.41
N GLY A 60 -1.22 11.92 10.02
CA GLY A 60 -0.19 12.90 10.39
C GLY A 60 1.17 12.70 9.72
N GLY A 61 1.27 11.79 8.74
CA GLY A 61 2.49 11.51 7.97
C GLY A 61 3.20 10.22 8.35
N MET A 62 3.82 9.58 7.35
CA MET A 62 4.70 8.43 7.56
C MET A 62 6.16 8.87 7.65
N PRO A 63 6.95 8.45 8.66
CA PRO A 63 8.40 8.65 8.63
C PRO A 63 9.04 7.75 7.57
N THR A 64 10.29 8.06 7.21
CA THR A 64 11.09 7.15 6.38
C THR A 64 11.20 5.79 7.04
N CYS A 65 11.08 4.71 6.25
CA CYS A 65 11.04 3.33 6.72
C CYS A 65 9.87 2.97 7.66
N GLY A 66 8.89 3.86 7.85
CA GLY A 66 7.64 3.52 8.53
C GLY A 66 6.82 2.52 7.73
N MET A 67 6.05 1.67 8.41
CA MET A 67 5.17 0.67 7.81
C MET A 67 3.75 0.81 8.35
N ALA A 68 2.75 0.63 7.49
CA ALA A 68 1.36 0.51 7.90
C ALA A 68 0.83 -0.85 7.44
N LEU A 69 0.10 -1.54 8.32
CA LEU A 69 -0.67 -2.73 7.95
C LEU A 69 -2.14 -2.36 7.82
N MET A 70 -2.70 -2.66 6.65
CA MET A 70 -4.12 -2.50 6.36
C MET A 70 -4.71 -3.83 5.93
N THR A 71 -5.98 -4.02 6.25
CA THR A 71 -6.82 -5.15 5.78
C THR A 71 -8.03 -4.59 5.06
N PHE A 72 -8.59 -5.37 4.13
CA PHE A 72 -9.74 -4.98 3.34
C PHE A 72 -10.82 -6.06 3.47
N GLU A 73 -12.06 -5.65 3.71
CA GLU A 73 -13.24 -6.54 3.61
C GLU A 73 -13.72 -6.66 2.15
N ALA A 74 -12.78 -6.79 1.22
CA ALA A 74 -13.03 -6.85 -0.22
C ALA A 74 -12.71 -8.26 -0.75
N ALA A 75 -13.61 -8.81 -1.57
CA ALA A 75 -13.38 -10.11 -2.21
C ALA A 75 -12.29 -10.08 -3.29
N GLU A 76 -12.03 -8.89 -3.86
CA GLU A 76 -11.09 -8.69 -4.96
C GLU A 76 -10.34 -7.36 -4.79
N TRP A 77 -9.09 -7.32 -5.24
CA TRP A 77 -8.28 -6.10 -5.19
C TRP A 77 -8.86 -4.95 -6.02
N SER A 78 -9.59 -5.28 -7.08
CA SER A 78 -10.32 -4.34 -7.94
C SER A 78 -11.41 -3.54 -7.21
N HIS A 79 -11.86 -4.02 -6.05
CA HIS A 79 -12.85 -3.34 -5.20
C HIS A 79 -12.23 -2.45 -4.12
N VAL A 80 -10.90 -2.45 -3.97
CA VAL A 80 -10.21 -1.54 -3.05
C VAL A 80 -10.35 -0.11 -3.56
N SER A 81 -10.82 0.78 -2.69
CA SER A 81 -11.08 2.20 -2.98
C SER A 81 -11.05 3.04 -1.69
N ALA A 82 -11.42 4.31 -1.78
CA ALA A 82 -11.60 5.19 -0.62
C ALA A 82 -12.45 4.52 0.48
N GLY A 83 -12.00 4.60 1.72
CA GLY A 83 -12.73 4.11 2.90
C GLY A 83 -12.87 2.59 3.01
N THR A 84 -12.31 1.82 2.08
CA THR A 84 -12.40 0.35 2.10
C THR A 84 -11.36 -0.32 3.01
N GLY A 85 -10.35 0.43 3.44
CA GLY A 85 -9.24 -0.06 4.24
C GLY A 85 -9.48 0.07 5.75
N ILE A 86 -9.10 -0.96 6.48
CA ILE A 86 -9.04 -0.96 7.94
C ILE A 86 -7.57 -0.88 8.34
N LEU A 87 -7.17 0.22 8.99
CA LEU A 87 -5.82 0.38 9.54
C LEU A 87 -5.67 -0.47 10.80
N ASN A 88 -4.75 -1.44 10.77
CA ASN A 88 -4.49 -2.31 11.92
C ASN A 88 -3.42 -1.72 12.83
N TRP A 89 -2.30 -1.28 12.25
CA TRP A 89 -1.22 -0.63 12.98
C TRP A 89 -0.31 0.18 12.05
N ILE A 90 0.37 1.15 12.65
CA ILE A 90 1.52 1.85 12.07
C ILE A 90 2.73 1.54 12.95
N LYS A 91 3.83 1.14 12.30
CA LYS A 91 5.11 0.89 12.94
C LYS A 91 6.12 1.90 12.45
N HIS A 92 6.69 2.65 13.38
CA HIS A 92 7.81 3.54 13.12
C HIS A 92 9.14 2.76 13.19
N PRO A 93 10.24 3.31 12.63
CA PRO A 93 11.56 2.67 12.65
C PRO A 93 12.05 2.24 14.02
#